data_AF-A0A935MWU8-F1
#
_entry.id   AF-A0A935MWU8-F1
#
_cell.length_a   1.000
_cell.length_b   1.000
_cell.length_c   1.000
_cell.angle_alpha   90.00
_cell.angle_beta   90.00
_cell.angle_gamma   90.00
#
_symmetry.space_group_name_H-M   'P 1'
#
loop_
_entity.id
_entity.type
_entity.pdbx_description
1 polymer ?
#
loop_
_entity_poly.entity_id
_entity_poly.type
_entity_poly.pdbx_seq_one_letter_code
_entity_poly.pdbx_strand_id
1 'polypeptide(L)'
;MEGWDRHAWVTRASAITAYAVSGQFSGWSVGLGGIISARLYNKLLEIVVSGKDWILPLWQKAGWTGQGVIWRLEFELKREVLTQKGLSKLSQVLNHLNGLWSYATTEWLRLTLPNADDKTRSRWPSHPLWEFLASVDWEGKGGPLTKRFSPTRSPNDDKLFQIAYSAILSYMAKHGFEAKELYEGAEDFLANAYAYHEQKAHDLGLPFDQFIEERLALKHRQYNTAINDPEQEAKRKAKELADQTKAYRKESDGN
;
A
#
# COMPACT_ATOMS: atom_id res chain seq x y z
N MET A 1 4.18 -23.23 -2.52
CA MET A 1 2.98 -22.52 -2.03
C MET A 1 1.79 -22.70 -2.98
N GLU A 2 2.00 -22.73 -4.30
CA GLU A 2 0.94 -22.98 -5.29
C GLU A 2 0.27 -24.37 -5.14
N GLY A 3 1.03 -25.39 -4.74
CA GLY A 3 0.51 -26.75 -4.52
C GLY A 3 -0.29 -26.96 -3.23
N TRP A 4 -0.62 -25.92 -2.47
CA TRP A 4 -1.49 -26.07 -1.31
C TRP A 4 -2.95 -26.06 -1.74
N ASP A 5 -3.65 -27.15 -1.46
CA ASP A 5 -5.10 -27.20 -1.63
C ASP A 5 -5.77 -26.22 -0.65
N ARG A 6 -6.87 -25.57 -1.09
CA ARG A 6 -7.79 -24.82 -0.22
C ARG A 6 -8.15 -25.61 1.04
N HIS A 7 -8.28 -26.94 0.95
CA HIS A 7 -8.59 -27.80 2.10
C HIS A 7 -7.55 -27.74 3.22
N ALA A 8 -6.29 -27.40 2.93
CA ALA A 8 -5.24 -27.21 3.92
C ALA A 8 -5.44 -25.97 4.81
N TRP A 9 -6.25 -25.01 4.39
CA TRP A 9 -6.50 -23.76 5.12
C TRP A 9 -7.70 -23.87 6.06
N VAL A 10 -7.43 -23.92 7.36
CA VAL A 10 -8.46 -23.86 8.40
C VAL A 10 -8.65 -22.41 8.80
N THR A 11 -9.85 -21.85 8.60
CA THR A 11 -10.11 -20.43 8.87
C THR A 11 -11.54 -20.18 9.32
N ARG A 12 -11.73 -19.08 10.07
CA ARG A 12 -13.06 -18.53 10.40
C ARG A 12 -13.63 -17.62 9.30
N ALA A 13 -12.85 -17.32 8.25
CA ALA A 13 -13.32 -16.53 7.12
C ALA A 13 -14.28 -17.32 6.21
N SER A 14 -15.20 -16.60 5.56
CA SER A 14 -16.14 -17.19 4.59
C SER A 14 -15.50 -17.50 3.23
N ALA A 15 -14.40 -16.82 2.88
CA ALA A 15 -13.78 -16.91 1.56
C ALA A 15 -12.25 -16.99 1.62
N ILE A 16 -11.69 -17.80 0.72
CA ILE A 16 -10.25 -17.94 0.44
C ILE A 16 -10.09 -17.88 -1.08
N THR A 17 -9.14 -17.08 -1.55
CA THR A 17 -8.86 -16.86 -2.98
C THR A 17 -7.36 -16.99 -3.24
N ALA A 18 -6.99 -17.71 -4.29
CA ALA A 18 -5.64 -17.74 -4.84
C ALA A 18 -5.53 -16.74 -6.00
N TYR A 19 -4.38 -16.08 -6.12
CA TYR A 19 -4.08 -15.12 -7.17
C TYR A 19 -2.86 -15.59 -7.98
N ALA A 20 -2.88 -15.24 -9.26
CA ALA A 20 -1.75 -15.41 -10.16
C ALA A 20 -1.54 -14.12 -10.97
N VAL A 21 -0.29 -13.82 -11.29
CA VAL A 21 0.11 -12.71 -12.17
C VAL A 21 0.92 -13.30 -13.30
N SER A 22 0.52 -13.03 -14.55
CA SER A 22 1.15 -13.59 -15.76
C SER A 22 1.28 -15.12 -15.73
N GLY A 23 0.26 -15.80 -15.22
CA GLY A 23 0.21 -17.27 -15.14
C GLY A 23 1.04 -17.88 -14.01
N GLN A 24 1.68 -17.07 -13.16
CA GLN A 24 2.47 -17.53 -12.01
C GLN A 24 1.73 -17.23 -10.71
N PHE A 25 1.64 -18.22 -9.82
CA PHE A 25 1.03 -18.04 -8.52
C PHE A 25 1.69 -16.90 -7.72
N SER A 26 0.88 -15.94 -7.28
CA SER A 26 1.33 -14.72 -6.63
C SER A 26 0.89 -14.59 -5.18
N GLY A 27 -0.09 -15.39 -4.73
CA GLY A 27 -0.46 -15.45 -3.32
C GLY A 27 -1.89 -15.87 -3.01
N TRP A 28 -2.18 -15.93 -1.71
CA TRP A 28 -3.47 -16.20 -1.11
C TRP A 28 -4.04 -14.94 -0.48
N SER A 29 -5.36 -14.78 -0.55
CA SER A 29 -6.09 -13.87 0.33
C SER A 29 -7.23 -14.60 1.02
N VAL A 30 -7.45 -14.27 2.29
CA VAL A 30 -8.44 -14.92 3.15
C VAL A 30 -9.28 -13.86 3.83
N GLY A 31 -10.61 -13.95 3.70
CA GLY A 31 -11.55 -13.06 4.38
C GLY A 31 -11.54 -11.60 3.92
N LEU A 32 -11.10 -11.31 2.67
CA LEU A 32 -11.12 -9.95 2.13
C LEU A 32 -12.52 -9.32 2.25
N GLY A 33 -12.56 -8.05 2.63
CA GLY A 33 -13.79 -7.30 2.90
C GLY A 33 -14.38 -7.52 4.31
N GLY A 34 -14.00 -8.59 5.01
CA GLY A 34 -14.44 -8.91 6.36
C GLY A 34 -13.86 -8.00 7.46
N ILE A 35 -14.19 -8.31 8.72
CA ILE A 35 -13.65 -7.60 9.91
C ILE A 35 -12.24 -8.07 10.30
N ILE A 36 -11.83 -9.24 9.82
CA ILE A 36 -10.45 -9.72 9.80
C ILE A 36 -10.18 -10.25 8.40
N SER A 37 -9.02 -9.93 7.83
CA SER A 37 -8.53 -10.54 6.59
C SER A 37 -7.04 -10.83 6.67
N ALA A 38 -6.56 -11.74 5.82
CA ALA A 38 -5.15 -12.04 5.68
C ALA A 38 -4.72 -12.12 4.22
N ARG A 39 -3.46 -11.79 3.96
CA ARG A 39 -2.82 -11.96 2.64
C ARG A 39 -1.46 -12.60 2.82
N LEU A 40 -1.19 -13.65 2.05
CA LEU A 40 0.12 -14.29 1.95
C LEU A 40 0.56 -14.23 0.50
N TYR A 41 1.50 -13.36 0.16
CA TYR A 41 1.76 -13.03 -1.24
C TYR A 41 3.22 -12.72 -1.55
N ASN A 42 3.58 -12.83 -2.83
CA ASN A 42 4.89 -12.51 -3.35
C ASN A 42 5.08 -10.99 -3.33
N LYS A 43 5.74 -10.50 -2.28
CA LYS A 43 5.95 -9.09 -2.02
C LYS A 43 6.93 -8.49 -3.00
N LEU A 44 7.94 -9.24 -3.42
CA LEU A 44 8.90 -8.79 -4.43
C LEU A 44 8.19 -8.50 -5.76
N LEU A 45 7.32 -9.40 -6.21
CA LEU A 45 6.53 -9.19 -7.42
C LEU A 45 5.58 -7.98 -7.29
N GLU A 46 4.91 -7.82 -6.14
CA GLU A 46 4.00 -6.69 -5.92
C GLU A 46 4.71 -5.33 -5.98
N ILE A 47 5.89 -5.20 -5.39
CA ILE A 47 6.61 -3.91 -5.41
C ILE A 47 7.15 -3.57 -6.79
N VAL A 48 7.57 -4.57 -7.58
CA VAL A 48 8.04 -4.37 -8.95
C VAL A 48 6.87 -3.90 -9.82
N VAL A 49 5.73 -4.59 -9.76
CA VAL A 49 4.53 -4.23 -10.54
C VAL A 49 3.97 -2.87 -10.11
N SER A 50 4.02 -2.54 -8.82
CA SER A 50 3.49 -1.27 -8.31
C SER A 50 4.46 -0.08 -8.36
N GLY A 51 5.69 -0.27 -8.86
CA GLY A 51 6.72 0.78 -8.93
C GLY A 51 7.19 1.26 -7.55
N LYS A 52 7.30 0.34 -6.59
CA LYS A 52 7.80 0.56 -5.22
C LYS A 52 9.17 -0.11 -5.00
N ASP A 53 9.92 -0.28 -6.08
CA ASP A 53 11.27 -0.83 -6.12
C ASP A 53 12.28 -0.02 -5.30
N TRP A 54 11.96 1.23 -4.93
CA TRP A 54 12.71 2.03 -3.96
C TRP A 54 12.93 1.33 -2.59
N ILE A 55 12.16 0.30 -2.25
CA ILE A 55 12.34 -0.48 -1.02
C ILE A 55 13.48 -1.50 -1.10
N LEU A 56 13.90 -1.91 -2.31
CA LEU A 56 14.94 -2.93 -2.53
C LEU A 56 16.27 -2.56 -1.84
N PRO A 57 16.78 -1.31 -1.93
CA PRO A 57 17.97 -0.91 -1.19
C PRO A 57 17.84 -1.01 0.33
N LEU A 58 16.64 -0.85 0.90
CA LEU A 58 16.41 -0.98 2.34
C LEU A 58 16.49 -2.45 2.77
N TRP A 59 15.95 -3.36 1.97
CA TRP A 59 16.07 -4.79 2.23
C TRP A 59 17.52 -5.26 2.10
N GLN A 60 18.28 -4.73 1.14
CA GLN A 60 19.71 -5.01 1.01
C GLN A 60 20.48 -4.59 2.27
N LYS A 61 20.21 -3.39 2.80
CA LYS A 61 20.77 -2.93 4.08
C LYS A 61 20.35 -3.81 5.26
N ALA A 62 19.19 -4.44 5.20
CA ALA A 62 18.69 -5.39 6.19
C ALA A 62 19.20 -6.83 5.98
N GLY A 63 20.10 -7.07 5.01
CA GLY A 63 20.74 -8.36 4.77
C GLY A 63 20.17 -9.19 3.63
N TRP A 64 19.20 -8.67 2.87
CA TRP A 64 18.73 -9.36 1.66
C TRP A 64 19.76 -9.24 0.53
N THR A 65 20.23 -10.36 0.02
CA THR A 65 21.32 -10.41 -0.99
C THR A 65 20.86 -10.08 -2.42
N GLY A 66 19.59 -9.72 -2.61
CA GLY A 66 18.98 -9.61 -3.94
C GLY A 66 18.61 -10.97 -4.55
N GLN A 67 18.93 -12.07 -3.87
CA GLN A 67 18.57 -13.43 -4.27
C GLN A 67 17.39 -13.94 -3.45
N GLY A 68 16.53 -14.73 -4.09
CA GLY A 68 15.33 -15.30 -3.48
C GLY A 68 14.13 -14.35 -3.49
N VAL A 69 12.94 -14.95 -3.53
CA VAL A 69 11.67 -14.23 -3.51
C VAL A 69 11.29 -13.85 -2.09
N ILE A 70 10.77 -12.63 -1.91
CA ILE A 70 10.27 -12.16 -0.62
C ILE A 70 8.76 -12.35 -0.58
N TRP A 71 8.29 -13.08 0.42
CA TRP A 71 6.87 -13.27 0.71
C TRP A 71 6.47 -12.46 1.93
N ARG A 72 5.26 -11.91 1.92
CA ARG A 72 4.67 -11.22 3.07
C ARG A 72 3.41 -11.95 3.51
N LEU A 73 3.36 -12.30 4.79
CA LEU A 73 2.12 -12.61 5.50
C LEU A 73 1.66 -11.34 6.23
N GLU A 74 0.42 -10.94 6.02
CA GLU A 74 -0.20 -9.83 6.74
C GLU A 74 -1.60 -10.20 7.22
N PHE A 75 -1.98 -9.62 8.35
CA PHE A 75 -3.36 -9.62 8.85
C PHE A 75 -3.85 -8.18 8.98
N GLU A 76 -5.08 -7.97 8.55
CA GLU A 76 -5.81 -6.71 8.68
C GLU A 76 -6.97 -6.95 9.64
N LEU A 77 -6.94 -6.30 10.81
CA LEU A 77 -7.98 -6.38 11.82
C LEU A 77 -8.70 -5.02 11.89
N LYS A 78 -10.01 -5.00 11.65
CA LYS A 78 -10.81 -3.78 11.71
C LYS A 78 -11.12 -3.38 13.17
N ARG A 79 -11.56 -2.14 13.34
CA ARG A 79 -11.79 -1.51 14.65
C ARG A 79 -12.75 -2.29 15.53
N GLU A 80 -13.76 -2.94 14.95
CA GLU A 80 -14.76 -3.73 15.63
C GLU A 80 -14.12 -4.86 16.44
N VAL A 81 -13.19 -5.60 15.81
CA VAL A 81 -12.47 -6.73 16.44
C VAL A 81 -11.55 -6.24 17.54
N LEU A 82 -10.80 -5.16 17.27
CA LEU A 82 -9.89 -4.58 18.24
C LEU A 82 -10.65 -4.09 19.49
N THR A 83 -11.79 -3.44 19.29
CA THR A 83 -12.65 -2.95 20.38
C THR A 83 -13.24 -4.11 21.20
N GLN A 84 -13.71 -5.17 20.55
CA GLN A 84 -14.20 -6.38 21.23
C GLN A 84 -13.11 -7.07 22.07
N LYS A 85 -11.83 -6.95 21.67
CA LYS A 85 -10.68 -7.42 22.45
C LYS A 85 -10.16 -6.39 23.47
N GLY A 86 -10.88 -5.30 23.71
CA GLY A 86 -10.50 -4.26 24.69
C GLY A 86 -9.37 -3.33 24.23
N LEU A 87 -9.01 -3.34 22.95
CA LEU A 87 -7.92 -2.58 22.35
C LEU A 87 -8.46 -1.36 21.60
N SER A 88 -8.90 -0.33 22.33
CA SER A 88 -9.49 0.88 21.75
C SER A 88 -8.48 1.96 21.39
N LYS A 89 -7.25 1.87 21.91
CA LYS A 89 -6.16 2.83 21.69
C LYS A 89 -5.00 2.19 20.94
N LEU A 90 -4.31 2.98 20.11
CA LEU A 90 -3.12 2.52 19.38
C LEU A 90 -2.04 1.94 20.30
N SER A 91 -1.77 2.58 21.45
CA SER A 91 -0.78 2.08 22.41
C SER A 91 -1.13 0.69 22.94
N GLN A 92 -2.41 0.41 23.16
CA GLN A 92 -2.86 -0.91 23.58
C GLN A 92 -2.62 -1.93 22.47
N VAL A 93 -2.94 -1.60 21.22
CA VAL A 93 -2.68 -2.49 20.06
C VAL A 93 -1.20 -2.80 19.95
N LEU A 94 -0.33 -1.79 20.03
CA LEU A 94 1.13 -1.97 19.93
C LEU A 94 1.69 -2.82 21.07
N ASN A 95 1.19 -2.65 22.30
CA ASN A 95 1.61 -3.46 23.44
C ASN A 95 1.09 -4.91 23.40
N HIS A 96 0.15 -5.24 22.49
CA HIS A 96 -0.46 -6.56 22.39
C HIS A 96 -0.27 -7.20 21.00
N LEU A 97 0.75 -6.78 20.24
CA LEU A 97 1.02 -7.34 18.91
C LEU A 97 1.22 -8.86 18.93
N ASN A 98 1.93 -9.39 19.93
CA ASN A 98 2.11 -10.83 20.12
C ASN A 98 0.77 -11.57 20.31
N GLY A 99 -0.11 -11.04 21.16
CA GLY A 99 -1.43 -11.63 21.38
C GLY A 99 -2.30 -11.58 20.12
N LEU A 100 -2.26 -10.47 19.39
CA LEU A 100 -2.98 -10.33 18.12
C LEU A 100 -2.45 -11.27 17.04
N TRP A 101 -1.12 -11.40 16.92
CA TRP A 101 -0.47 -12.29 15.96
C TRP A 101 -0.74 -13.76 16.26
N SER A 102 -0.63 -14.15 17.53
CA SER A 102 -0.96 -15.50 18.01
C SER A 102 -2.42 -15.84 17.70
N TYR A 103 -3.37 -14.96 18.04
CA TYR A 103 -4.79 -15.16 17.71
C TYR A 103 -5.01 -15.31 16.19
N ALA A 104 -4.37 -14.46 15.39
CA ALA A 104 -4.52 -14.46 13.94
C ALA A 104 -3.99 -15.75 13.30
N THR A 105 -2.86 -16.27 13.78
CA THR A 105 -2.13 -17.42 13.20
C THR A 105 -2.47 -18.77 13.81
N THR A 106 -3.21 -18.83 14.91
CA THR A 106 -3.59 -20.10 15.56
C THR A 106 -5.10 -20.33 15.54
N GLU A 107 -5.87 -19.33 15.93
CA GLU A 107 -7.32 -19.45 16.11
C GLU A 107 -8.14 -19.02 14.90
N TRP A 108 -7.69 -18.00 14.18
CA TRP A 108 -8.45 -17.40 13.09
C TRP A 108 -8.07 -17.96 11.72
N LEU A 109 -6.78 -18.17 11.46
CA LEU A 109 -6.26 -18.77 10.24
C LEU A 109 -5.09 -19.70 10.56
N ARG A 110 -5.12 -20.90 10.00
CA ARG A 110 -4.05 -21.88 10.14
C ARG A 110 -3.86 -22.65 8.84
N LEU A 111 -2.62 -22.76 8.39
CA LEU A 111 -2.25 -23.70 7.34
C LEU A 111 -1.89 -25.04 8.00
N THR A 112 -2.54 -26.10 7.56
CA THR A 112 -2.44 -27.45 8.15
C THR A 112 -1.91 -28.44 7.13
N LEU A 113 -1.49 -29.61 7.61
CA LEU A 113 -1.25 -30.77 6.76
C LEU A 113 -2.56 -31.58 6.72
N PRO A 114 -3.25 -31.64 5.56
CA PRO A 114 -4.48 -32.42 5.44
C PRO A 114 -4.26 -33.89 5.77
N ASN A 115 -5.18 -34.47 6.52
CA ASN A 115 -5.23 -35.91 6.78
C ASN A 115 -6.50 -36.48 6.16
N ALA A 116 -6.36 -37.38 5.18
CA ALA A 116 -7.49 -37.99 4.49
C ALA A 116 -8.34 -38.89 5.41
N ASP A 117 -7.73 -39.44 6.46
CA ASP A 117 -8.38 -40.39 7.37
C ASP A 117 -9.08 -39.69 8.55
N ASP A 118 -8.81 -38.40 8.78
CA ASP A 118 -9.43 -37.62 9.84
C ASP A 118 -10.27 -36.47 9.26
N LYS A 119 -11.59 -36.58 9.36
CA LYS A 119 -12.52 -35.52 8.92
C LYS A 119 -12.49 -34.29 9.85
N THR A 120 -11.90 -34.39 11.04
CA THR A 120 -11.87 -33.34 12.07
C THR A 120 -10.69 -32.38 11.86
N ARG A 121 -10.89 -31.37 11.00
CA ARG A 121 -9.84 -30.42 10.60
C ARG A 121 -9.15 -29.66 11.74
N SER A 122 -9.80 -29.50 12.90
CA SER A 122 -9.18 -28.85 14.06
C SER A 122 -8.05 -29.68 14.68
N ARG A 123 -8.01 -30.99 14.46
CA ARG A 123 -6.97 -31.92 14.95
C ARG A 123 -5.78 -32.05 14.01
N TRP A 124 -5.90 -31.57 12.78
CA TRP A 124 -4.82 -31.67 11.79
C TRP A 124 -3.59 -30.91 12.27
N PRO A 125 -2.38 -31.46 12.10
CA PRO A 125 -1.15 -30.79 12.50
C PRO A 125 -0.93 -29.52 11.65
N SER A 126 -0.26 -28.53 12.24
CA SER A 126 0.10 -27.31 11.52
C SER A 126 1.20 -27.60 10.51
N HIS A 127 1.20 -26.88 9.40
CA HIS A 127 2.29 -26.97 8.43
C HIS A 127 3.56 -26.32 9.03
N PRO A 128 4.77 -26.91 8.90
CA PRO A 128 5.99 -26.39 9.55
C PRO A 128 6.31 -24.92 9.22
N LEU A 129 6.14 -24.51 7.95
CA LEU A 129 6.23 -23.10 7.56
C LEU A 129 5.27 -22.20 8.36
N TRP A 130 4.06 -22.68 8.63
CA TRP A 130 3.07 -21.91 9.38
C TRP A 130 3.43 -21.82 10.86
N GLU A 131 4.01 -22.87 11.44
CA GLU A 131 4.55 -22.83 12.80
C GLU A 131 5.65 -21.78 12.92
N PHE A 132 6.57 -21.73 11.95
CA PHE A 132 7.60 -20.69 11.90
C PHE A 132 7.03 -19.27 11.78
N LEU A 133 5.99 -19.09 10.96
CA LEU A 133 5.32 -17.79 10.83
C LEU A 133 4.56 -17.41 12.11
N ALA A 134 3.94 -18.38 12.77
CA ALA A 134 3.21 -18.17 14.02
C ALA A 134 4.14 -17.86 15.20
N SER A 135 5.37 -18.36 15.18
CA SER A 135 6.37 -18.15 16.25
C SER A 135 7.06 -16.78 16.22
N VAL A 136 6.66 -15.87 15.33
CA VAL A 136 7.23 -14.52 15.27
C VAL A 136 6.93 -13.76 16.56
N ASP A 137 8.00 -13.28 17.20
CA ASP A 137 7.93 -12.44 18.39
C ASP A 137 8.08 -10.96 18.03
N TRP A 138 7.06 -10.17 18.38
CA TRP A 138 6.99 -8.72 18.19
C TRP A 138 7.62 -7.93 19.35
N GLU A 139 7.94 -8.57 20.48
CA GLU A 139 8.59 -7.94 21.65
C GLU A 139 10.13 -7.89 21.53
N GLY A 140 10.71 -8.50 20.51
CA GLY A 140 12.12 -8.36 20.19
C GLY A 140 12.52 -6.91 19.89
N LYS A 141 13.82 -6.61 19.92
CA LYS A 141 14.40 -5.35 19.40
C LYS A 141 14.26 -5.28 17.87
N GLY A 142 13.05 -5.40 17.35
CA GLY A 142 12.73 -4.95 16.01
C GLY A 142 13.10 -3.48 15.96
N GLY A 143 14.15 -3.16 15.20
CA GLY A 143 14.69 -1.81 15.07
C GLY A 143 13.58 -0.78 14.86
N PRO A 144 13.84 0.51 15.15
CA PRO A 144 12.80 1.51 15.29
C PRO A 144 11.82 1.48 14.11
N LEU A 145 10.56 1.15 14.39
CA LEU A 145 9.47 1.40 13.45
C LEU A 145 9.51 2.89 13.13
N THR A 146 9.69 3.23 11.85
CA THR A 146 9.63 4.62 11.42
C THR A 146 8.29 5.20 11.83
N LYS A 147 8.30 6.17 12.76
CA LYS A 147 7.13 6.92 13.26
C LYS A 147 6.36 7.70 12.18
N ARG A 148 6.71 7.57 10.89
CA ARG A 148 6.10 8.35 9.82
C ARG A 148 4.82 7.68 9.32
N PHE A 149 3.75 7.91 10.06
CA PHE A 149 2.45 8.07 9.43
C PHE A 149 2.48 9.42 8.70
N SER A 150 2.47 9.40 7.37
CA SER A 150 2.17 10.60 6.58
C SER A 150 0.66 10.68 6.43
N PRO A 151 -0.03 11.67 7.04
CA PRO A 151 -1.44 11.91 6.76
C PRO A 151 -1.68 12.32 5.31
N THR A 152 -0.64 12.85 4.66
CA THR A 152 -0.63 13.18 3.24
C THR A 152 -0.47 11.90 2.43
N ARG A 153 -1.49 11.57 1.63
CA ARG A 153 -1.47 10.45 0.66
C ARG A 153 -1.25 10.94 -0.76
N SER A 154 -0.59 12.09 -0.89
CA SER A 154 -0.26 12.66 -2.19
C SER A 154 0.78 11.77 -2.87
N PRO A 155 0.63 11.49 -4.18
CA PRO A 155 1.71 10.87 -4.94
C PRO A 155 2.95 11.77 -4.90
N ASN A 156 4.13 11.18 -4.95
CA ASN A 156 5.35 11.94 -5.17
C ASN A 156 5.34 12.56 -6.56
N ASP A 157 5.96 13.73 -6.70
CA ASP A 157 6.04 14.45 -7.98
C ASP A 157 6.69 13.59 -9.07
N ASP A 158 7.71 12.79 -8.75
CA ASP A 158 8.32 11.83 -9.68
C ASP A 158 7.28 10.91 -10.33
N LYS A 159 6.30 10.46 -9.54
CA LYS A 159 5.24 9.58 -10.05
C LYS A 159 4.28 10.35 -10.96
N LEU A 160 3.99 11.60 -10.64
CA LEU A 160 3.17 12.48 -11.48
C LEU A 160 3.88 12.80 -12.80
N PHE A 161 5.19 13.10 -12.75
CA PHE A 161 6.01 13.34 -13.92
C PHE A 161 6.07 12.12 -14.83
N GLN A 162 6.29 10.92 -14.27
CA GLN A 162 6.28 9.68 -15.05
C GLN A 162 4.95 9.44 -15.75
N ILE A 163 3.82 9.65 -15.05
CA ILE A 163 2.48 9.47 -15.63
C ILE A 163 2.25 10.48 -16.75
N ALA A 164 2.57 11.75 -16.52
CA ALA A 164 2.42 12.81 -17.52
C ALA A 164 3.26 12.52 -18.77
N TYR A 165 4.56 12.23 -18.59
CA TYR A 165 5.46 11.92 -19.71
C TYR A 165 5.05 10.65 -20.46
N SER A 166 4.59 9.61 -19.75
CA SER A 166 4.13 8.38 -20.42
C SER A 166 2.94 8.65 -21.34
N ALA A 167 2.01 9.51 -20.91
CA ALA A 167 0.86 9.92 -21.73
C ALA A 167 1.30 10.77 -22.93
N ILE A 168 2.17 11.76 -22.71
CA ILE A 168 2.70 12.64 -23.77
C ILE A 168 3.47 11.83 -24.81
N LEU A 169 4.39 10.96 -24.40
CA LEU A 169 5.18 10.13 -25.32
C LEU A 169 4.30 9.14 -26.11
N SER A 170 3.27 8.58 -25.49
CA SER A 170 2.30 7.72 -26.18
C SER A 170 1.50 8.52 -27.22
N TYR A 171 1.10 9.74 -26.89
CA TYR A 171 0.41 10.65 -27.80
C TYR A 171 1.31 11.04 -28.97
N MET A 172 2.55 11.45 -28.69
CA MET A 172 3.56 11.81 -29.69
C MET A 172 3.80 10.66 -30.67
N ALA A 173 4.03 9.45 -30.16
CA ALA A 173 4.25 8.26 -30.99
C ALA A 173 3.04 7.96 -31.89
N LYS A 174 1.82 8.16 -31.39
CA LYS A 174 0.58 7.97 -32.17
C LYS A 174 0.41 9.01 -33.28
N HIS A 175 0.82 10.25 -33.06
CA HIS A 175 0.61 11.37 -33.99
C HIS A 175 1.85 11.70 -34.83
N GLY A 176 2.92 10.90 -34.71
CA GLY A 176 4.09 10.97 -35.58
C GLY A 176 5.12 12.03 -35.22
N PHE A 177 5.07 12.55 -33.99
CA PHE A 177 6.09 13.48 -33.50
C PHE A 177 7.43 12.76 -33.28
N GLU A 178 8.53 13.43 -33.65
CA GLU A 178 9.87 12.97 -33.36
C GLU A 178 10.33 13.37 -31.96
N ALA A 179 11.37 12.70 -31.44
CA ALA A 179 11.90 12.98 -30.10
C ALA A 179 12.39 14.42 -29.92
N LYS A 180 12.84 15.07 -31.00
CA LYS A 180 13.28 16.48 -30.98
C LYS A 180 12.13 17.48 -30.84
N GLU A 181 10.89 17.04 -31.10
CA GLU A 181 9.67 17.84 -31.09
C GLU A 181 8.88 17.63 -29.79
N LEU A 182 9.60 17.32 -28.69
CA LEU A 182 9.00 17.03 -27.40
C LEU A 182 8.15 18.18 -26.87
N TYR A 183 8.58 19.42 -27.12
CA TYR A 183 7.86 20.59 -26.65
C TYR A 183 6.54 20.75 -27.40
N GLU A 184 6.60 20.71 -28.73
CA GLU A 184 5.46 20.83 -29.63
C GLU A 184 4.45 19.69 -29.39
N GLY A 185 4.93 18.46 -29.25
CA GLY A 185 4.09 17.30 -28.96
C GLY A 185 3.42 17.35 -27.59
N ALA A 186 4.07 17.94 -26.58
CA ALA A 186 3.48 18.17 -25.27
C ALA A 186 2.41 19.28 -25.31
N GLU A 187 2.67 20.36 -26.05
CA GLU A 187 1.73 21.46 -26.24
C GLU A 187 0.45 20.99 -26.94
N ASP A 188 0.61 20.23 -28.03
CA ASP A 188 -0.49 19.67 -28.80
C ASP A 188 -1.30 18.65 -27.98
N PHE A 189 -0.62 17.81 -27.17
CA PHE A 189 -1.30 16.91 -26.24
C PHE A 189 -2.16 17.69 -25.24
N LEU A 190 -1.64 18.76 -24.64
CA LEU A 190 -2.38 19.57 -23.66
C LEU A 190 -3.58 20.27 -24.29
N ALA A 191 -3.42 20.82 -25.49
CA ALA A 191 -4.51 21.46 -26.23
C ALA A 191 -5.65 20.47 -26.53
N ASN A 192 -5.32 19.27 -27.01
CA ASN A 192 -6.31 18.23 -27.31
C ASN A 192 -6.94 17.65 -26.03
N ALA A 193 -6.17 17.49 -24.96
CA ALA A 193 -6.69 17.05 -23.67
C ALA A 193 -7.67 18.08 -23.07
N TYR A 194 -7.38 19.37 -23.22
CA TYR A 194 -8.28 20.46 -22.85
C TYR A 194 -9.59 20.37 -23.62
N ALA A 195 -9.53 20.37 -24.96
CA ALA A 195 -10.72 20.32 -25.81
C ALA A 195 -11.59 19.08 -25.53
N TYR A 196 -10.98 17.92 -25.31
CA TYR A 196 -11.70 16.70 -24.93
C TYR A 196 -12.45 16.85 -23.60
N HIS A 197 -11.82 17.44 -22.58
CA HIS A 197 -12.45 17.63 -21.29
C HIS A 197 -13.48 18.76 -21.28
N GLU A 198 -13.28 19.80 -22.09
CA GLU A 198 -14.26 20.87 -22.32
C GLU A 198 -15.53 20.31 -22.95
N GLN A 199 -15.41 19.51 -24.01
CA GLN A 199 -16.57 18.83 -24.61
C GLN A 199 -17.27 17.93 -23.61
N LYS A 200 -16.52 17.18 -22.79
CA LYS A 200 -17.10 16.31 -21.76
C LYS A 200 -17.82 17.10 -20.67
N ALA A 201 -17.34 18.28 -20.29
CA ALA A 201 -18.01 19.17 -19.36
C ALA A 201 -19.32 19.71 -19.97
N HIS A 202 -19.26 20.13 -21.23
CA HIS A 202 -20.42 20.57 -22.00
C HIS A 202 -21.50 19.47 -22.10
N ASP A 203 -21.11 18.23 -22.40
CA ASP A 203 -22.03 17.07 -22.48
C ASP A 203 -22.72 16.76 -21.14
N LEU A 204 -22.09 17.14 -20.02
CA LEU A 204 -22.65 17.03 -18.68
C LEU A 204 -23.47 18.28 -18.27
N GLY A 205 -23.55 19.30 -19.14
CA GLY A 205 -24.22 20.56 -18.85
C GLY A 205 -23.50 21.41 -17.80
N LEU A 206 -22.19 21.24 -17.64
CA LEU A 206 -21.38 21.94 -16.65
C LEU A 206 -20.43 22.94 -17.31
N PRO A 207 -20.23 24.15 -16.72
CA PRO A 207 -19.09 24.99 -17.05
C PRO A 207 -17.78 24.22 -16.84
N PHE A 208 -16.80 24.44 -17.72
CA PHE A 208 -15.54 23.71 -17.67
C PHE A 208 -14.80 23.88 -16.33
N ASP A 209 -14.76 25.11 -15.80
CA ASP A 209 -14.13 25.39 -14.51
C ASP A 209 -14.78 24.58 -13.38
N GLN A 210 -16.11 24.48 -13.36
CA GLN A 210 -16.84 23.68 -12.39
C GLN A 210 -16.53 22.18 -12.53
N PHE A 211 -16.42 21.68 -13.77
CA PHE A 211 -16.01 20.30 -14.02
C PHE A 211 -14.59 20.03 -13.47
N ILE A 212 -13.65 20.96 -13.65
CA ILE A 212 -12.29 20.84 -13.12
C ILE A 212 -12.27 20.94 -11.59
N GLU A 213 -13.03 21.86 -10.99
CA GLU A 213 -13.19 21.97 -9.54
C GLU A 213 -13.68 20.66 -8.92
N GLU A 214 -14.68 20.00 -9.51
CA GLU A 214 -15.18 18.71 -9.03
C GLU A 214 -14.10 17.62 -9.10
N ARG A 215 -13.34 17.57 -10.21
CA ARG A 215 -12.23 16.61 -10.37
C ARG A 215 -11.12 16.86 -9.37
N LEU A 216 -10.76 18.12 -9.14
CA LEU A 216 -9.77 18.52 -8.14
C LEU A 216 -10.26 18.20 -6.72
N ALA A 217 -11.53 18.47 -6.40
CA ALA A 217 -12.11 18.13 -5.10
C ALA A 217 -12.05 16.63 -4.80
N LEU A 218 -12.30 15.78 -5.80
CA LEU A 218 -12.12 14.32 -5.67
C LEU A 218 -10.66 13.97 -5.38
N LYS A 219 -9.70 14.62 -6.04
CA LYS A 219 -8.26 14.42 -5.80
C LYS A 219 -7.82 14.94 -4.43
N HIS A 220 -8.35 16.06 -3.97
CA HIS A 220 -8.09 16.59 -2.64
C HIS A 220 -8.58 15.65 -1.54
N ARG A 221 -9.76 15.05 -1.72
CA ARG A 221 -10.28 14.00 -0.82
C ARG A 221 -9.42 12.73 -0.89
N GLN A 222 -9.05 12.29 -2.09
CA GLN A 222 -8.24 11.08 -2.29
C GLN A 222 -6.85 11.19 -1.65
N TYR A 223 -6.20 12.35 -1.81
CA TYR A 223 -4.85 12.61 -1.32
C TYR A 223 -4.82 13.17 0.10
N ASN A 224 -6.00 13.41 0.68
CA ASN A 224 -6.16 14.02 1.98
C ASN A 224 -5.45 15.39 2.06
N THR A 225 -5.55 16.17 0.98
CA THR A 225 -4.98 17.53 0.88
C THR A 225 -6.02 18.62 1.09
N ALA A 226 -7.31 18.30 1.08
CA ALA A 226 -8.34 19.18 1.64
C ALA A 226 -8.30 19.07 3.18
N ILE A 227 -7.49 19.89 3.83
CA ILE A 227 -7.53 20.07 5.28
C ILE A 227 -8.56 21.18 5.57
N ASN A 228 -9.57 20.84 6.38
CA ASN A 228 -10.68 21.70 6.82
C ASN A 228 -10.28 22.89 7.73
N ASP A 229 -9.07 23.44 7.64
CA ASP A 229 -8.68 24.63 8.41
C ASP A 229 -7.43 25.34 7.85
N PRO A 230 -7.57 26.53 7.22
CA PRO A 230 -6.45 27.36 6.77
C PRO A 230 -5.45 27.71 7.89
N GLU A 231 -5.89 27.79 9.15
CA GLU A 231 -5.00 28.08 10.27
C GLU A 231 -4.04 26.93 10.58
N GLN A 232 -4.45 25.67 10.32
CA GLN A 232 -3.57 24.51 10.52
C GLN A 232 -2.44 24.46 9.49
N GLU A 233 -2.71 24.85 8.24
CA GLU A 233 -1.67 24.91 7.21
C GLU A 233 -0.70 26.06 7.46
N ALA A 234 -1.20 27.23 7.90
CA ALA A 234 -0.36 28.32 8.36
C ALA A 234 0.54 27.91 9.54
N LYS A 235 -0.01 27.20 10.53
CA LYS A 235 0.75 26.64 11.66
C LYS A 235 1.76 25.58 11.21
N ARG A 236 1.43 24.74 10.23
CA ARG A 236 2.36 23.73 9.68
C ARG A 236 3.51 24.38 8.91
N LYS A 237 3.22 25.31 8.00
CA LYS A 237 4.25 26.07 7.25
C LYS A 237 5.14 26.87 8.18
N ALA A 238 4.57 27.52 9.20
CA ALA A 238 5.34 28.22 10.22
C ALA A 238 6.28 27.27 11.00
N LYS A 239 5.80 26.07 11.33
CA LYS A 239 6.62 25.04 12.00
C LYS A 239 7.71 24.47 11.10
N GLU A 240 7.40 24.16 9.83
CA GLU A 240 8.37 23.69 8.84
C GLU A 240 9.46 24.75 8.60
N LEU A 241 9.08 26.02 8.49
CA LEU A 241 10.03 27.13 8.36
C LEU A 241 10.89 27.28 9.62
N ALA A 242 10.31 27.13 10.82
CA ALA A 242 11.07 27.17 12.08
C ALA A 242 12.05 26.01 12.20
N ASP A 243 11.65 24.80 11.79
CA ASP A 243 12.48 23.60 11.81
C ASP A 243 13.62 23.70 10.77
N GLN A 244 13.35 24.22 9.57
CA GLN A 244 14.38 24.53 8.55
C GLN A 244 15.36 25.62 9.03
N THR A 245 14.85 26.69 9.65
CA THR A 245 15.68 27.75 10.23
C THR A 245 16.58 27.20 11.35
N LYS A 246 16.07 26.28 12.16
CA LYS A 246 16.83 25.62 13.22
C LYS A 246 17.87 24.64 12.68
N ALA A 247 17.55 23.92 11.60
CA ALA A 247 18.51 23.06 10.91
C ALA A 247 19.64 23.89 10.29
N TYR A 248 19.32 25.00 9.62
CA TYR A 248 20.30 25.94 9.06
C TYR A 248 21.20 26.56 10.13
N ARG A 249 20.64 27.01 11.27
CA ARG A 249 21.44 27.52 12.40
C ARG A 249 22.36 26.47 13.00
N LYS A 250 21.91 25.23 13.08
CA LYS A 250 22.72 24.11 13.57
C LYS A 250 23.86 23.73 12.61
N GLU A 251 23.67 23.96 11.32
CA GLU A 251 24.73 23.83 10.30
C GLU A 251 25.68 25.04 10.29
N SER A 252 25.21 26.24 10.64
CA SER A 252 26.05 27.45 10.72
C SER A 252 26.84 27.58 12.03
N ASP A 253 26.35 27.05 13.14
CA ASP A 253 27.01 27.08 14.47
C ASP A 253 28.02 25.91 14.65
N GLY A 254 28.27 25.13 13.60
CA GLY A 254 29.31 24.12 13.54
C GLY A 254 30.65 24.69 13.08
N ASN A 255 31.33 25.41 13.97
CA ASN A 255 32.79 25.61 14.00
C ASN A 255 33.27 25.47 15.44
#